data_AF-A0A6I3L8C5-F1
#
_entry.id   AF-A0A6I3L8C5-F1
#
_cell.length_a   1.000
_cell.length_b   1.000
_cell.length_c   1.000
_cell.angle_alpha   90.00
_cell.angle_beta   90.00
_cell.angle_gamma   90.00
#
_symmetry.space_group_name_H-M   'P 1'
#
loop_
_entity.id
_entity.type
_entity.pdbx_description
1 polymer ?
#
loop_
_entity_poly.entity_id
_entity_poly.type
_entity_poly.pdbx_seq_one_letter_code
_entity_poly.pdbx_strand_id
1 'polypeptide(L)'
;MTASHSDAALGTDAPPAGASPLLLPPGARLLHIGLPKTGTTALQRTAVRLRGRLASSGVVYPRTLTKRHDHLLPAAALMNKKVADTSGVPGREHWEDLRRRVEEAEDARVWVSHEWISECDDDQARRFRDELGPQLHAVVSVRQFGTIVTSTWQEFLKSTMLHDFETWIRYILTDDEAPDAHTRWQVDAFRRRASQGEVVARWARVLGPENVTVVVVDPAHRSQLTDAFEDMLGLPRTMLQAEERGSVSNRSMTVDEASVMLALNREYDRPNTALERRRGRLPIDLPHALLNRTPGEDERRLLLPRWAAQIADARGAAHADEIEASGVRVVGDLAALRAPSRFTEDDGHNVAARVPVDLAVRAAIGLAADARQHGEAALREQAASRADATPEHPRSLDDASGRELVAGAARRLADRARRLAGGARRRLRRHG
;
A
#
# COMPACT_ATOMS: atom_id res chain seq x y z
N MET A 1 -48.70 10.99 42.53
CA MET A 1 -47.98 10.53 41.33
C MET A 1 -46.82 11.49 41.09
N THR A 2 -45.65 11.16 41.62
CA THR A 2 -44.41 11.93 41.48
C THR A 2 -43.44 11.09 40.68
N ALA A 3 -43.16 11.51 39.44
CA ALA A 3 -42.25 10.83 38.54
C ALA A 3 -40.80 11.16 38.92
N SER A 4 -40.04 10.14 39.33
CA SER A 4 -38.61 10.22 39.56
C SER A 4 -37.90 9.96 38.22
N HIS A 5 -37.20 10.96 37.70
CA HIS A 5 -36.27 10.79 36.58
C HIS A 5 -34.92 10.36 37.17
N SER A 6 -34.50 9.14 36.84
CA SER A 6 -33.19 8.59 37.15
C SER A 6 -32.21 9.04 36.07
N ASP A 7 -31.36 9.99 36.42
CA ASP A 7 -30.25 10.48 35.60
C ASP A 7 -29.08 9.49 35.74
N ALA A 8 -28.84 8.68 34.70
CA ALA A 8 -27.71 7.75 34.67
C ALA A 8 -26.46 8.51 34.20
N ALA A 9 -25.69 9.01 35.16
CA ALA A 9 -24.38 9.59 34.91
C ALA A 9 -23.43 8.53 34.33
N LEU A 10 -22.92 8.78 33.12
CA LEU A 10 -21.81 8.07 32.51
C LEU A 10 -20.56 8.27 33.38
N GLY A 11 -20.19 7.24 34.14
CA GLY A 11 -18.97 7.21 34.94
C GLY A 11 -17.74 7.35 34.05
N THR A 12 -16.98 8.41 34.27
CA THR A 12 -15.61 8.55 33.76
C THR A 12 -14.69 7.76 34.70
N ASP A 13 -14.49 6.48 34.41
CA ASP A 13 -13.50 5.68 35.14
C ASP A 13 -12.11 6.22 34.83
N ALA A 14 -11.45 6.79 35.84
CA ALA A 14 -10.05 7.15 35.76
C ALA A 14 -9.22 5.87 35.48
N PRO A 15 -8.21 5.93 34.61
CA PRO A 15 -7.38 4.76 34.31
C PRO A 15 -6.72 4.23 35.60
N PRO A 16 -6.59 2.90 35.76
CA PRO A 16 -5.99 2.31 36.97
C PRO A 16 -4.59 2.89 37.22
N ALA A 17 -4.22 3.07 38.48
CA ALA A 17 -2.96 3.70 38.86
C ALA A 17 -1.76 3.03 38.14
N GLY A 18 -1.04 3.83 37.34
CA GLY A 18 0.11 3.36 36.53
C GLY A 18 -0.21 3.04 35.06
N ALA A 19 -1.49 3.09 34.64
CA ALA A 19 -1.86 2.95 33.24
C ALA A 19 -1.58 4.25 32.46
N SER A 20 -1.18 4.09 31.19
CA SER A 20 -0.94 5.22 30.28
C SER A 20 -2.21 6.06 30.14
N PRO A 21 -2.11 7.42 30.09
CA PRO A 21 -3.25 8.28 29.80
C PRO A 21 -3.82 8.06 28.39
N LEU A 22 -3.11 7.32 27.53
CA LEU A 22 -3.59 6.94 26.20
C LEU A 22 -4.41 5.65 26.21
N LEU A 23 -4.40 4.88 27.31
CA LEU A 23 -5.01 3.56 27.37
C LEU A 23 -6.50 3.64 27.04
N LEU A 24 -6.91 2.93 26.00
CA LEU A 24 -8.31 2.84 25.64
C LEU A 24 -9.07 1.92 26.60
N PRO A 25 -10.37 2.14 26.84
CA PRO A 25 -11.16 1.25 27.68
C PRO A 25 -11.24 -0.17 27.08
N PRO A 26 -11.54 -1.20 27.87
CA PRO A 26 -11.94 -2.51 27.36
C PRO A 26 -13.07 -2.38 26.31
N GLY A 27 -13.08 -3.28 25.32
CA GLY A 27 -14.01 -3.22 24.19
C GLY A 27 -13.75 -2.11 23.16
N ALA A 28 -12.81 -1.18 23.40
CA ALA A 28 -12.52 -0.10 22.45
C ALA A 28 -12.06 -0.61 21.07
N ARG A 29 -12.46 0.09 20.02
CA ARG A 29 -12.15 -0.24 18.62
C ARG A 29 -11.17 0.79 18.10
N LEU A 30 -9.88 0.45 18.10
CA LEU A 30 -8.82 1.29 17.55
C LEU A 30 -8.79 1.17 16.02
N LEU A 31 -9.21 2.22 15.34
CA LEU A 31 -9.18 2.34 13.88
C LEU A 31 -7.94 3.12 13.45
N HIS A 32 -6.93 2.41 12.98
CA HIS A 32 -5.72 2.99 12.43
C HIS A 32 -5.89 3.31 10.94
N ILE A 33 -6.05 4.60 10.66
CA ILE A 33 -6.46 5.07 9.33
C ILE A 33 -5.32 5.56 8.44
N GLY A 34 -4.07 5.54 8.90
CA GLY A 34 -2.94 6.04 8.14
C GLY A 34 -2.23 7.18 8.86
N LEU A 35 -1.64 8.15 8.17
CA LEU A 35 -1.68 8.31 6.70
C LEU A 35 -0.80 7.31 5.93
N PRO A 36 -0.95 7.16 4.61
CA PRO A 36 0.06 6.47 3.83
C PRO A 36 1.45 7.07 4.07
N LYS A 37 2.48 6.21 4.10
CA LYS A 37 3.89 6.59 4.28
C LYS A 37 4.26 7.10 5.68
N THR A 38 3.46 6.81 6.69
CA THR A 38 3.75 7.09 8.11
C THR A 38 4.01 5.83 8.94
N GLY A 39 4.44 4.73 8.31
CA GLY A 39 4.82 3.48 9.01
C GLY A 39 3.71 2.44 9.15
N THR A 40 2.57 2.63 8.51
CA THR A 40 1.39 1.73 8.58
C THR A 40 1.71 0.29 8.22
N THR A 41 2.45 0.07 7.13
CA THR A 41 2.80 -1.27 6.65
C THR A 41 3.62 -2.06 7.67
N ALA A 42 4.51 -1.40 8.41
CA ALA A 42 5.34 -2.06 9.42
C ALA A 42 4.50 -2.51 10.61
N LEU A 43 3.60 -1.65 11.08
CA LEU A 43 2.65 -1.97 12.15
C LEU A 43 1.71 -3.10 11.75
N GLN A 44 1.08 -3.01 10.58
CA GLN A 44 0.15 -4.05 10.08
C GLN A 44 0.85 -5.41 9.96
N ARG A 45 2.05 -5.48 9.39
CA ARG A 45 2.84 -6.72 9.29
C ARG A 45 3.17 -7.29 10.67
N THR A 46 3.55 -6.43 11.61
CA THR A 46 3.84 -6.83 12.99
C THR A 46 2.58 -7.32 13.71
N ALA A 47 1.45 -6.66 13.55
CA ALA A 47 0.18 -7.07 14.14
C ALA A 47 -0.27 -8.46 13.64
N VAL A 48 -0.19 -8.69 12.32
CA VAL A 48 -0.48 -10.00 11.73
C VAL A 48 0.46 -11.08 12.29
N ARG A 49 1.77 -10.79 12.40
CA ARG A 49 2.78 -11.71 12.92
C ARG A 49 2.54 -12.02 14.41
N LEU A 50 2.21 -11.02 15.22
CA LEU A 50 2.10 -11.12 16.68
C LEU A 50 0.69 -11.38 17.19
N ARG A 51 -0.29 -11.65 16.31
CA ARG A 51 -1.70 -11.85 16.66
C ARG A 51 -1.97 -12.74 17.87
N GLY A 52 -1.22 -13.83 18.03
CA GLY A 52 -1.40 -14.74 19.18
C GLY A 52 -0.97 -14.08 20.48
N ARG A 53 0.16 -13.35 20.48
CA ARG A 53 0.64 -12.59 21.62
C ARG A 53 -0.29 -11.40 21.92
N LEU A 54 -0.82 -10.72 20.89
CA LEU A 54 -1.80 -9.66 21.05
C LEU A 54 -3.05 -10.17 21.79
N ALA A 55 -3.56 -11.33 21.37
CA ALA A 55 -4.72 -11.95 22.01
C ALA A 55 -4.46 -12.30 23.48
N SER A 56 -3.27 -12.81 23.81
CA SER A 56 -2.84 -13.05 25.20
C SER A 56 -2.74 -11.77 26.05
N SER A 57 -2.65 -10.60 25.41
CA SER A 57 -2.65 -9.28 26.06
C SER A 57 -4.01 -8.57 25.99
N GLY A 58 -5.10 -9.27 25.63
CA GLY A 58 -6.45 -8.71 25.57
C GLY A 58 -6.72 -7.85 24.32
N VAL A 59 -5.93 -8.02 23.26
CA VAL A 59 -6.06 -7.28 22.00
C VAL A 59 -6.34 -8.22 20.83
N VAL A 60 -7.40 -7.95 20.08
CA VAL A 60 -7.77 -8.69 18.88
C VAL A 60 -7.36 -7.89 17.65
N TYR A 61 -6.54 -8.49 16.78
CA TYR A 61 -6.32 -8.04 15.40
C TYR A 61 -7.04 -9.01 14.46
N PRO A 62 -8.25 -8.67 13.96
CA PRO A 62 -9.06 -9.60 13.18
C PRO A 62 -8.34 -10.05 11.91
N ARG A 63 -8.47 -11.33 11.58
CA ARG A 63 -8.14 -11.80 10.22
C ARG A 63 -9.39 -11.77 9.38
N THR A 64 -9.26 -11.32 8.14
CA THR A 64 -10.40 -11.29 7.23
C THR A 64 -10.57 -12.63 6.50
N LEU A 65 -11.66 -12.78 5.75
CA LEU A 65 -11.89 -13.92 4.84
C LEU A 65 -10.67 -14.25 3.95
N THR A 66 -9.87 -13.25 3.60
CA THR A 66 -8.66 -13.42 2.78
C THR A 66 -7.41 -13.28 3.62
N LYS A 67 -6.51 -14.27 3.55
CA LYS A 67 -5.16 -14.17 4.15
C LYS A 67 -4.26 -13.12 3.47
N ARG A 68 -4.64 -12.68 2.27
CA ARG A 68 -4.00 -11.59 1.51
C ARG A 68 -4.79 -10.31 1.73
N HIS A 69 -4.10 -9.19 1.90
CA HIS A 69 -4.71 -7.88 2.05
C HIS A 69 -5.65 -7.74 3.28
N ASP A 70 -5.19 -8.24 4.44
CA ASP A 70 -5.92 -8.08 5.70
C ASP A 70 -6.32 -6.60 5.89
N HIS A 71 -7.61 -6.36 6.17
CA HIS A 71 -8.29 -5.07 6.28
C HIS A 71 -8.41 -4.19 5.01
N LEU A 72 -7.68 -4.44 3.91
CA LEU A 72 -7.86 -3.69 2.65
C LEU A 72 -9.24 -3.93 2.04
N LEU A 73 -9.60 -5.20 1.83
CA LEU A 73 -10.87 -5.55 1.18
C LEU A 73 -12.10 -5.08 1.95
N PRO A 74 -12.21 -5.28 3.29
CA PRO A 74 -13.34 -4.73 4.03
C PRO A 74 -13.38 -3.19 4.01
N ALA A 75 -12.24 -2.51 4.16
CA ALA A 75 -12.21 -1.05 4.08
C ALA A 75 -12.65 -0.56 2.69
N ALA A 76 -12.12 -1.17 1.63
CA ALA A 76 -12.48 -0.86 0.25
C ALA A 76 -13.96 -1.15 -0.06
N ALA A 77 -14.53 -2.24 0.47
CA ALA A 77 -15.96 -2.54 0.36
C ALA A 77 -16.80 -1.42 0.99
N LEU A 78 -16.45 -0.99 2.21
CA LEU A 78 -17.20 0.05 2.92
C LEU A 78 -17.09 1.43 2.24
N MET A 79 -15.92 1.73 1.70
CA MET A 79 -15.62 2.95 0.94
C MET A 79 -16.10 2.92 -0.52
N ASN A 80 -16.70 1.82 -0.98
CA ASN A 80 -17.06 1.63 -2.39
C ASN A 80 -15.88 1.86 -3.36
N LYS A 81 -14.70 1.37 -3.00
CA LYS A 81 -13.43 1.64 -3.70
C LYS A 81 -12.93 0.39 -4.43
N LYS A 82 -12.59 0.54 -5.72
CA LYS A 82 -12.00 -0.54 -6.52
C LYS A 82 -10.58 -0.82 -6.07
N VAL A 83 -10.25 -2.11 -5.90
CA VAL A 83 -8.89 -2.59 -5.68
C VAL A 83 -8.33 -3.07 -7.01
N ALA A 84 -7.04 -2.82 -7.26
CA ALA A 84 -6.48 -3.00 -8.59
C ALA A 84 -6.38 -4.48 -9.03
N ASP A 85 -6.41 -5.41 -8.08
CA ASP A 85 -6.36 -6.87 -8.32
C ASP A 85 -7.74 -7.54 -8.19
N THR A 86 -8.82 -6.75 -8.17
CA THR A 86 -10.20 -7.25 -8.10
C THR A 86 -10.98 -6.87 -9.37
N SER A 87 -11.98 -7.68 -9.71
CA SER A 87 -12.85 -7.43 -10.87
C SER A 87 -13.68 -6.15 -10.74
N GLY A 88 -13.95 -5.71 -9.51
CA GLY A 88 -14.68 -4.50 -9.18
C GLY A 88 -14.44 -4.07 -7.73
N VAL A 89 -15.37 -3.29 -7.18
CA VAL A 89 -15.41 -3.00 -5.74
C VAL A 89 -15.59 -4.34 -4.99
N PRO A 90 -14.81 -4.61 -3.93
CA PRO A 90 -15.01 -5.82 -3.12
C PRO A 90 -16.43 -5.86 -2.55
N GLY A 91 -17.03 -7.05 -2.51
CA GLY A 91 -18.38 -7.22 -2.01
C GLY A 91 -18.51 -6.91 -0.51
N ARG A 92 -19.73 -6.56 -0.08
CA ARG A 92 -20.03 -6.13 1.29
C ARG A 92 -19.78 -7.23 2.32
N GLU A 93 -19.78 -8.50 1.90
CA GLU A 93 -19.46 -9.66 2.73
C GLU A 93 -18.08 -9.57 3.38
N HIS A 94 -17.11 -8.88 2.76
CA HIS A 94 -15.80 -8.66 3.35
C HIS A 94 -15.90 -7.76 4.59
N TRP A 95 -16.67 -6.68 4.50
CA TRP A 95 -16.90 -5.77 5.62
C TRP A 95 -17.74 -6.44 6.71
N GLU A 96 -18.79 -7.17 6.33
CA GLU A 96 -19.66 -7.87 7.28
C GLU A 96 -18.90 -8.97 8.06
N ASP A 97 -17.94 -9.67 7.44
CA ASP A 97 -17.04 -10.60 8.14
C ASP A 97 -16.14 -9.87 9.16
N LEU A 98 -15.56 -8.73 8.78
CA LEU A 98 -14.75 -7.94 9.70
C LEU A 98 -15.59 -7.43 10.88
N ARG A 99 -16.76 -6.85 10.60
CA ARG A 99 -17.68 -6.32 11.62
C ARG A 99 -18.11 -7.41 12.60
N ARG A 100 -18.49 -8.59 12.10
CA ARG A 100 -18.85 -9.73 12.96
C ARG A 100 -17.71 -10.11 13.91
N ARG A 101 -16.46 -10.15 13.44
CA ARG A 101 -15.28 -10.46 14.28
C ARG A 101 -14.96 -9.38 15.31
N VAL A 102 -15.25 -8.12 14.98
CA VAL A 102 -15.16 -7.01 15.94
C VAL A 102 -16.22 -7.18 17.04
N GLU A 103 -17.44 -7.57 16.67
CA GLU A 103 -18.55 -7.80 17.60
C GLU A 103 -18.34 -9.03 18.49
N GLU A 104 -17.77 -10.12 17.96
CA GLU A 104 -17.40 -11.33 18.72
C GLU A 104 -16.32 -11.08 19.79
N ALA A 105 -15.63 -9.94 19.75
CA ALA A 105 -14.51 -9.59 20.63
C ALA A 105 -14.94 -8.60 21.74
N GLU A 106 -16.11 -8.80 22.35
CA GLU A 106 -16.82 -7.82 23.22
C GLU A 106 -15.94 -7.14 24.28
N ASP A 107 -15.18 -7.91 25.07
CA ASP A 107 -14.35 -7.35 26.16
C ASP A 107 -12.94 -6.93 25.70
N ALA A 108 -12.51 -7.37 24.52
CA ALA A 108 -11.15 -7.14 24.03
C ALA A 108 -11.04 -5.79 23.30
N ARG A 109 -9.86 -5.18 23.35
CA ARG A 109 -9.58 -4.05 22.45
C ARG A 109 -9.39 -4.58 21.04
N VAL A 110 -10.08 -4.01 20.07
CA VAL A 110 -9.99 -4.46 18.67
C VAL A 110 -9.19 -3.47 17.86
N TRP A 111 -8.16 -3.95 17.16
CA TRP A 111 -7.34 -3.14 16.28
C TRP A 111 -7.65 -3.43 14.81
N VAL A 112 -8.25 -2.45 14.14
CA VAL A 112 -8.48 -2.44 12.69
C VAL A 112 -7.51 -1.45 12.05
N SER A 113 -6.85 -1.84 10.96
CA SER A 113 -5.83 -0.98 10.35
C SER A 113 -5.79 -1.09 8.84
N HIS A 114 -6.03 0.02 8.16
CA HIS A 114 -5.71 0.17 6.75
C HIS A 114 -5.61 1.66 6.37
N GLU A 115 -4.51 2.07 5.73
CA GLU A 115 -4.26 3.49 5.45
C GLU A 115 -5.18 4.11 4.39
N TRP A 116 -5.89 3.30 3.59
CA TRP A 116 -6.87 3.87 2.64
C TRP A 116 -8.03 4.56 3.33
N ILE A 117 -8.31 4.23 4.59
CA ILE A 117 -9.40 4.80 5.37
C ILE A 117 -9.18 6.32 5.58
N SER A 118 -7.95 6.82 5.50
CA SER A 118 -7.71 8.27 5.50
C SER A 118 -8.32 8.99 4.29
N GLU A 119 -8.54 8.28 3.17
CA GLU A 119 -9.13 8.86 1.96
C GLU A 119 -10.66 8.92 2.04
N CYS A 120 -11.27 8.57 3.17
CA CYS A 120 -12.71 8.68 3.37
C CYS A 120 -13.20 10.12 3.20
N ASP A 121 -14.32 10.28 2.51
CA ASP A 121 -15.15 11.47 2.63
C ASP A 121 -15.94 11.47 3.96
N ASP A 122 -16.71 12.53 4.20
CA ASP A 122 -17.46 12.70 5.44
C ASP A 122 -18.54 11.61 5.63
N ASP A 123 -19.18 11.14 4.57
CA ASP A 123 -20.23 10.10 4.65
C ASP A 123 -19.63 8.72 4.91
N GLN A 124 -18.48 8.43 4.29
CA GLN A 124 -17.73 7.21 4.54
C GLN A 124 -17.20 7.18 5.97
N ALA A 125 -16.67 8.29 6.49
CA ALA A 125 -16.22 8.38 7.88
C ALA A 125 -17.38 8.17 8.87
N ARG A 126 -18.56 8.77 8.62
CA ARG A 126 -19.78 8.51 9.40
C ARG A 126 -20.19 7.04 9.33
N ARG A 127 -20.10 6.41 8.17
CA ARG A 127 -20.40 4.99 8.00
C ARG A 127 -19.49 4.11 8.86
N PHE A 128 -18.18 4.40 8.91
CA PHE A 128 -17.27 3.69 9.82
C PHE A 128 -17.70 3.85 11.29
N ARG A 129 -18.04 5.07 11.72
CA ARG A 129 -18.57 5.33 13.08
C ARG A 129 -19.85 4.55 13.35
N ASP A 130 -20.81 4.59 12.43
CA ASP A 130 -22.12 3.99 12.63
C ASP A 130 -22.03 2.45 12.66
N GLU A 131 -21.21 1.85 11.80
CA GLU A 131 -21.03 0.40 11.73
C GLU A 131 -20.04 -0.17 12.76
N LEU A 132 -19.11 0.64 13.28
CA LEU A 132 -18.22 0.27 14.39
C LEU A 132 -18.67 0.83 15.74
N GLY A 133 -19.79 1.54 15.83
CA GLY A 133 -20.39 1.97 17.09
C GLY A 133 -19.59 3.04 17.88
N PRO A 134 -20.10 3.43 19.06
CA PRO A 134 -19.58 4.56 19.84
C PRO A 134 -18.21 4.31 20.52
N GLN A 135 -17.75 3.06 20.53
CA GLN A 135 -16.44 2.66 21.09
C GLN A 135 -15.27 2.91 20.12
N LEU A 136 -15.55 3.52 18.96
CA LEU A 136 -14.57 3.76 17.90
C LEU A 136 -13.62 4.90 18.26
N HIS A 137 -12.33 4.58 18.29
CA HIS A 137 -11.24 5.55 18.45
C HIS A 137 -10.38 5.55 17.19
N ALA A 138 -10.23 6.70 16.52
CA ALA A 138 -9.36 6.81 15.36
C ALA A 138 -7.93 7.17 15.78
N VAL A 139 -6.95 6.49 15.19
CA VAL A 139 -5.55 6.93 15.24
C VAL A 139 -5.05 7.32 13.86
N VAL A 140 -4.49 8.53 13.79
CA VAL A 140 -3.86 9.10 12.60
C VAL A 140 -2.39 9.33 12.90
N SER A 141 -1.50 8.80 12.09
CA SER A 141 -0.09 9.10 12.12
C SER A 141 0.24 10.13 11.05
N VAL A 142 1.05 11.12 11.42
CA VAL A 142 1.39 12.29 10.59
C VAL A 142 2.91 12.47 10.55
N ARG A 143 3.44 13.06 9.48
CA ARG A 143 4.88 13.30 9.33
C ARG A 143 5.18 14.55 8.51
N GLN A 144 6.42 15.02 8.54
CA GLN A 144 6.85 16.17 7.74
C GLN A 144 6.45 16.06 6.26
N PHE A 145 5.74 17.07 5.74
CA PHE A 145 5.10 17.04 4.41
C PHE A 145 6.09 16.79 3.26
N GLY A 146 7.26 17.44 3.24
CA GLY A 146 8.26 17.25 2.19
C GLY A 146 8.75 15.80 2.02
N THR A 147 8.74 15.02 3.12
CA THR A 147 9.07 13.58 3.06
C THR A 147 7.95 12.73 2.46
N ILE A 148 6.69 13.19 2.55
CA ILE A 148 5.54 12.55 1.90
C ILE A 148 5.61 12.77 0.38
N VAL A 149 6.01 13.96 -0.07
CA VAL A 149 6.18 14.31 -1.50
C VAL A 149 7.14 13.32 -2.17
N THR A 150 8.36 13.21 -1.64
CA THR A 150 9.40 12.30 -2.19
C THR A 150 8.98 10.84 -2.13
N SER A 151 8.37 10.40 -1.01
CA SER A 151 7.94 9.02 -0.85
C SER A 151 6.77 8.64 -1.75
N THR A 152 5.88 9.58 -2.08
CA THR A 152 4.72 9.31 -2.95
C THR A 152 5.15 9.15 -4.40
N TRP A 153 6.03 10.03 -4.89
CA TRP A 153 6.57 9.90 -6.24
C TRP A 153 7.24 8.54 -6.45
N GLN A 154 8.11 8.14 -5.51
CA GLN A 154 8.76 6.82 -5.55
C GLN A 154 7.77 5.65 -5.47
N GLU A 155 6.62 5.83 -4.84
CA GLU A 155 5.59 4.79 -4.82
C GLU A 155 4.95 4.63 -6.20
N PHE A 156 4.54 5.73 -6.84
CA PHE A 156 4.04 5.67 -8.21
C PHE A 156 5.11 5.17 -9.19
N LEU A 157 6.38 5.45 -8.91
CA LEU A 157 7.51 4.96 -9.69
C LEU A 157 7.62 3.44 -9.73
N LYS A 158 7.13 2.74 -8.70
CA LYS A 158 7.11 1.27 -8.69
C LYS A 158 6.10 0.65 -9.65
N SER A 159 5.17 1.44 -10.19
CA SER A 159 4.10 0.91 -11.05
C SER A 159 3.92 1.66 -12.36
N THR A 160 3.72 2.98 -12.33
CA THR A 160 3.12 3.73 -13.46
C THR A 160 3.64 5.17 -13.66
N MET A 161 4.66 5.60 -12.92
CA MET A 161 5.18 6.98 -13.08
C MET A 161 5.98 7.13 -14.39
N LEU A 162 5.57 8.11 -15.22
CA LEU A 162 6.26 8.48 -16.46
C LEU A 162 6.95 9.84 -16.39
N HIS A 163 6.56 10.67 -15.42
CA HIS A 163 7.14 11.99 -15.17
C HIS A 163 8.36 11.87 -14.27
N ASP A 164 9.41 12.63 -14.58
CA ASP A 164 10.51 12.80 -13.62
C ASP A 164 10.03 13.53 -12.37
N PHE A 165 10.88 13.53 -11.34
CA PHE A 165 10.51 14.02 -10.03
C PHE A 165 10.12 15.50 -10.07
N GLU A 166 10.87 16.34 -10.77
CA GLU A 166 10.60 17.77 -10.84
C GLU A 166 9.30 18.08 -11.59
N THR A 167 9.08 17.43 -12.74
CA THR A 167 7.85 17.61 -13.52
C THR A 167 6.63 17.22 -12.69
N TRP A 168 6.70 16.09 -11.98
CA TRP A 168 5.58 15.62 -11.17
C TRP A 168 5.29 16.53 -9.97
N ILE A 169 6.31 17.05 -9.27
CA ILE A 169 6.07 17.94 -8.12
C ILE A 169 5.46 19.29 -8.53
N ARG A 170 5.66 19.75 -9.78
CA ARG A 170 4.94 20.93 -10.28
C ARG A 170 3.43 20.67 -10.25
N TYR A 171 2.96 19.56 -10.83
CA TYR A 171 1.53 19.22 -10.85
C TYR A 171 0.87 19.11 -9.45
N ILE A 172 1.61 18.75 -8.40
CA ILE A 172 1.04 18.61 -7.05
C ILE A 172 1.26 19.81 -6.13
N LEU A 173 2.23 20.67 -6.42
CA LEU A 173 2.59 21.81 -5.56
C LEU A 173 2.21 23.18 -6.16
N THR A 174 1.99 23.26 -7.47
CA THR A 174 1.57 24.49 -8.17
C THR A 174 0.18 24.31 -8.79
N ASP A 175 -0.27 25.33 -9.53
CA ASP A 175 -1.52 25.33 -10.28
C ASP A 175 -1.38 24.73 -11.70
N ASP A 176 -0.25 24.08 -11.99
CA ASP A 176 0.00 23.45 -13.28
C ASP A 176 -1.02 22.34 -13.54
N GLU A 177 -1.66 22.38 -14.71
CA GLU A 177 -2.66 21.37 -15.07
C GLU A 177 -2.01 20.02 -15.37
N ALA A 178 -2.62 18.95 -14.84
CA ALA A 178 -2.23 17.59 -15.18
C ALA A 178 -2.53 17.31 -16.67
N PRO A 179 -1.53 16.83 -17.44
CA PRO A 179 -1.62 16.71 -18.90
C PRO A 179 -2.57 15.62 -19.39
N ASP A 180 -2.92 14.66 -18.53
CA ASP A 180 -3.74 13.51 -18.88
C ASP A 180 -4.52 12.98 -17.66
N ALA A 181 -5.45 12.05 -17.90
CA ALA A 181 -6.31 11.49 -16.86
C ALA A 181 -5.54 10.66 -15.81
N HIS A 182 -4.46 9.98 -16.20
CA HIS A 182 -3.63 9.23 -15.27
C HIS A 182 -2.86 10.17 -14.34
N THR A 183 -2.21 11.20 -14.88
CA THR A 183 -1.48 12.19 -14.09
C THR A 183 -2.43 12.92 -13.14
N ARG A 184 -3.65 13.26 -13.59
CA ARG A 184 -4.71 13.84 -12.74
C ARG A 184 -5.07 12.93 -11.57
N TRP A 185 -5.26 11.63 -11.83
CA TRP A 185 -5.48 10.65 -10.77
C TRP A 185 -4.33 10.60 -9.75
N GLN A 186 -3.07 10.71 -10.19
CA GLN A 186 -1.91 10.74 -9.28
C GLN A 186 -1.92 12.00 -8.41
N VAL A 187 -2.24 13.16 -8.99
CA VAL A 187 -2.36 14.43 -8.28
C VAL A 187 -3.47 14.36 -7.23
N ASP A 188 -4.66 13.89 -7.61
CA ASP A 188 -5.79 13.75 -6.70
C ASP A 188 -5.52 12.74 -5.59
N ALA A 189 -4.86 11.62 -5.92
CA ALA A 189 -4.44 10.64 -4.94
C ALA A 189 -3.39 11.20 -3.97
N PHE A 190 -2.43 12.00 -4.44
CA PHE A 190 -1.48 12.67 -3.57
C PHE A 190 -2.20 13.65 -2.63
N ARG A 191 -3.08 14.51 -3.15
CA ARG A 191 -3.86 15.47 -2.35
C ARG A 191 -4.60 14.75 -1.22
N ARG A 192 -5.42 13.74 -1.53
CA ARG A 192 -6.16 12.97 -0.50
C ARG A 192 -5.26 12.32 0.56
N ARG A 193 -4.04 11.89 0.19
CA ARG A 193 -3.14 11.14 1.08
C ARG A 193 -2.18 12.04 1.86
N ALA A 194 -2.01 13.29 1.44
CA ALA A 194 -1.09 14.23 2.05
C ALA A 194 -1.80 15.36 2.83
N SER A 195 -3.12 15.52 2.71
CA SER A 195 -3.92 16.50 3.47
C SER A 195 -4.07 16.13 4.96
N GLN A 196 -2.98 16.22 5.72
CA GLN A 196 -2.93 15.69 7.09
C GLN A 196 -3.92 16.37 8.03
N GLY A 197 -3.94 17.70 8.06
CA GLY A 197 -4.86 18.44 8.92
C GLY A 197 -6.32 18.29 8.52
N GLU A 198 -6.63 18.30 7.22
CA GLU A 198 -7.99 18.05 6.71
C GLU A 198 -8.53 16.68 7.14
N VAL A 199 -7.71 15.63 7.03
CA VAL A 199 -8.09 14.27 7.45
C VAL A 199 -8.34 14.27 8.97
N VAL A 200 -7.45 14.84 9.77
CA VAL A 200 -7.62 14.90 11.23
C VAL A 200 -8.90 15.68 11.59
N ALA A 201 -9.12 16.85 11.00
CA ALA A 201 -10.31 17.67 11.24
C ALA A 201 -11.61 16.97 10.85
N ARG A 202 -11.61 16.20 9.75
CA ARG A 202 -12.75 15.35 9.36
C ARG A 202 -13.09 14.34 10.44
N TRP A 203 -12.10 13.57 10.88
CA TRP A 203 -12.32 12.52 11.89
C TRP A 203 -12.68 13.09 13.26
N ALA A 204 -12.08 14.22 13.66
CA ALA A 204 -12.44 14.94 14.89
C ALA A 204 -13.91 15.40 14.86
N ARG A 205 -14.38 15.92 13.73
CA ARG A 205 -15.78 16.33 13.55
C ARG A 205 -16.77 15.16 13.54
N VAL A 206 -16.34 13.97 13.11
CA VAL A 206 -17.20 12.77 13.04
C VAL A 206 -17.27 12.02 14.37
N LEU A 207 -16.14 11.90 15.08
CA LEU A 207 -16.03 11.08 16.30
C LEU A 207 -15.99 11.90 17.60
N GLY A 208 -15.75 13.21 17.52
CA GLY A 208 -15.33 14.02 18.66
C GLY A 208 -13.79 14.01 18.81
N PRO A 209 -13.15 15.14 19.15
CA PRO A 209 -11.70 15.24 19.27
C PRO A 209 -11.10 14.29 20.33
N GLU A 210 -11.86 13.95 21.37
CA GLU A 210 -11.47 13.02 22.43
C GLU A 210 -11.30 11.58 21.94
N ASN A 211 -11.96 11.21 20.84
CA ASN A 211 -11.92 9.89 20.19
C ASN A 211 -10.96 9.85 19.00
N VAL A 212 -10.09 10.85 18.86
CA VAL A 212 -9.06 10.91 17.82
C VAL A 212 -7.70 11.13 18.47
N THR A 213 -6.71 10.32 18.09
CA THR A 213 -5.32 10.51 18.49
C THR A 213 -4.43 10.66 17.27
N VAL A 214 -3.66 11.74 17.25
CA VAL A 214 -2.62 12.00 16.27
C VAL A 214 -1.28 11.55 16.83
N VAL A 215 -0.54 10.74 16.08
CA VAL A 215 0.82 10.30 16.43
C VAL A 215 1.81 10.90 15.44
N VAL A 216 2.68 11.77 15.92
CA VAL A 216 3.72 12.36 15.08
C VAL A 216 4.80 11.32 14.79
N VAL A 217 5.19 11.15 13.54
CA VAL A 217 6.30 10.27 13.14
C VAL A 217 7.54 11.12 12.94
N ASP A 218 8.39 11.11 13.96
CA ASP A 218 9.65 11.86 14.00
C ASP A 218 10.85 10.89 13.91
N PRO A 219 11.74 11.05 12.91
CA PRO A 219 12.97 10.25 12.82
C PRO A 219 13.88 10.31 14.05
N ALA A 220 13.81 11.38 14.87
CA ALA A 220 14.54 11.48 16.13
C ALA A 220 13.96 10.56 17.22
N HIS A 221 12.68 10.20 17.11
CA HIS A 221 11.93 9.41 18.09
C HIS A 221 11.30 8.18 17.42
N ARG A 222 12.13 7.28 16.89
CA ARG A 222 11.69 6.17 16.02
C ARG A 222 10.68 5.19 16.66
N SER A 223 10.71 5.02 17.98
CA SER A 223 9.77 4.14 18.69
C SER A 223 8.42 4.79 18.98
N GLN A 224 8.29 6.11 18.84
CA GLN A 224 7.08 6.85 19.25
C GLN A 224 5.80 6.29 18.62
N LEU A 225 5.86 5.86 17.36
CA LEU A 225 4.72 5.25 16.70
C LEU A 225 4.33 3.91 17.34
N THR A 226 5.29 3.02 17.60
CA THR A 226 5.00 1.74 18.25
C THR A 226 4.57 1.94 19.70
N ASP A 227 5.22 2.86 20.39
CA ASP A 227 4.99 3.17 21.80
C ASP A 227 3.57 3.72 22.00
N ALA A 228 3.09 4.60 21.11
CA ALA A 228 1.72 5.12 21.16
C ALA A 228 0.67 4.01 20.98
N PHE A 229 0.92 3.05 20.08
CA PHE A 229 0.02 1.91 19.88
C PHE A 229 0.04 0.95 21.07
N GLU A 230 1.22 0.70 21.64
CA GLU A 230 1.36 -0.11 22.85
C GLU A 230 0.58 0.51 24.01
N ASP A 231 0.68 1.82 24.19
CA ASP A 231 -0.05 2.54 25.23
C ASP A 231 -1.56 2.50 25.03
N MET A 232 -2.05 2.82 23.82
CA MET A 232 -3.49 2.82 23.53
C MET A 232 -4.12 1.43 23.69
N LEU A 233 -3.38 0.38 23.34
CA LEU A 233 -3.85 -1.00 23.38
C LEU A 233 -3.56 -1.72 24.71
N GLY A 234 -2.79 -1.11 25.61
CA GLY A 234 -2.38 -1.72 26.88
C GLY A 234 -1.39 -2.87 26.70
N LEU A 235 -0.52 -2.79 25.69
CA LEU A 235 0.49 -3.80 25.40
C LEU A 235 1.79 -3.54 26.18
N PRO A 236 2.58 -4.59 26.48
CA PRO A 236 3.92 -4.41 27.01
C PRO A 236 4.80 -3.57 26.09
N ARG A 237 5.65 -2.73 26.68
CA ARG A 237 6.63 -1.93 25.92
C ARG A 237 7.50 -2.81 25.05
N THR A 238 7.87 -2.29 23.87
CA THR A 238 8.74 -2.93 22.87
C THR A 238 8.14 -4.15 22.16
N MET A 239 6.91 -4.54 22.49
CA MET A 239 6.23 -5.67 21.84
C MET A 239 6.03 -5.45 20.34
N LEU A 240 5.71 -4.23 19.92
CA LEU A 240 5.47 -3.86 18.53
C LEU A 240 6.75 -3.43 17.80
N GLN A 241 7.87 -3.30 18.50
CA GLN A 241 9.16 -3.04 17.87
C GLN A 241 9.55 -4.27 17.05
N ALA A 242 9.60 -4.11 15.73
CA ALA A 242 9.92 -5.21 14.83
C ALA A 242 11.39 -5.60 14.99
N GLU A 243 11.68 -6.88 15.25
CA GLU A 243 13.02 -7.42 15.00
C GLU A 243 13.27 -7.34 13.48
N GLU A 244 14.15 -6.43 13.05
CA GLU A 244 14.49 -6.15 11.64
C GLU A 244 15.23 -7.31 10.93
N ARG A 245 15.12 -8.56 11.41
CA ARG A 245 15.82 -9.70 10.80
C ARG A 245 15.11 -10.14 9.52
N GLY A 246 15.67 -9.77 8.37
CA GLY A 246 15.30 -10.30 7.05
C GLY A 246 14.17 -9.57 6.31
N SER A 247 13.77 -8.37 6.75
CA SER A 247 12.85 -7.52 5.99
C SER A 247 13.59 -6.84 4.83
N VAL A 248 12.95 -6.75 3.65
CA VAL A 248 13.35 -5.79 2.60
C VAL A 248 13.51 -4.43 3.27
N SER A 249 14.63 -3.77 3.02
CA SER A 249 14.90 -2.44 3.59
C SER A 249 13.77 -1.51 3.18
N ASN A 250 13.02 -0.97 4.14
CA ASN A 250 12.00 0.08 3.90
C ASN A 250 12.65 1.43 3.53
N ARG A 251 13.88 1.42 3.04
CA ARG A 251 14.58 2.61 2.56
C ARG A 251 13.92 3.15 1.29
N SER A 252 14.02 4.45 1.12
CA SER A 252 13.80 5.09 -0.17
C SER A 252 14.85 4.66 -1.20
N MET A 253 14.50 4.79 -2.47
CA MET A 253 15.43 4.65 -3.59
C MET A 253 16.50 5.76 -3.55
N THR A 254 17.67 5.48 -4.12
CA THR A 254 18.64 6.51 -4.51
C THR A 254 18.20 7.21 -5.81
N VAL A 255 18.84 8.33 -6.16
CA VAL A 255 18.60 9.02 -7.44
C VAL A 255 18.84 8.07 -8.61
N ASP A 256 19.88 7.24 -8.52
CA ASP A 256 20.26 6.30 -9.58
C ASP A 256 19.23 5.19 -9.74
N GLU A 257 18.77 4.59 -8.64
CA GLU A 257 17.69 3.61 -8.64
C GLU A 257 16.39 4.17 -9.21
N ALA A 258 16.02 5.39 -8.79
CA ALA A 258 14.83 6.04 -9.28
C ALA A 258 14.92 6.37 -10.78
N SER A 259 16.10 6.80 -11.25
CA SER A 259 16.32 7.08 -12.67
C SER A 259 16.22 5.82 -13.53
N VAL A 260 16.78 4.69 -13.08
CA VAL A 260 16.63 3.39 -13.75
C VAL A 260 15.16 2.97 -13.80
N MET A 261 14.43 3.09 -12.69
CA MET A 261 13.01 2.75 -12.64
C MET A 261 12.17 3.63 -13.57
N LEU A 262 12.44 4.94 -13.61
CA LEU A 262 11.73 5.86 -14.49
C LEU A 262 11.99 5.54 -15.97
N ALA A 263 13.24 5.26 -16.32
CA ALA A 263 13.61 4.85 -17.66
C ALA A 263 12.87 3.56 -18.06
N LEU A 264 12.82 2.57 -17.18
CA LEU A 264 12.09 1.33 -17.42
C LEU A 264 10.58 1.56 -17.58
N ASN A 265 9.95 2.40 -16.75
CA ASN A 265 8.53 2.75 -16.94
C ASN A 265 8.27 3.34 -18.33
N ARG A 266 9.10 4.29 -18.77
CA ARG A 266 8.99 4.93 -20.09
C ARG A 266 9.19 3.96 -21.25
N GLU A 267 10.09 2.98 -21.10
CA GLU A 267 10.26 1.92 -22.10
C GLU A 267 9.06 0.97 -22.15
N TYR A 268 8.50 0.63 -20.99
CA TYR A 268 7.34 -0.25 -20.87
C TYR A 268 6.05 0.36 -21.44
N ASP A 269 5.91 1.68 -21.39
CA ASP A 269 4.77 2.40 -21.94
C ASP A 269 4.75 2.44 -23.48
N ARG A 270 5.83 2.02 -24.15
CA ARG A 270 5.92 2.08 -25.62
C ARG A 270 5.07 1.00 -26.31
N PRO A 271 4.27 1.37 -27.33
CA PRO A 271 3.26 0.53 -27.99
C PRO A 271 3.81 -0.53 -28.97
N ASN A 272 5.02 -1.03 -28.76
CA ASN A 272 5.62 -2.06 -29.63
C ASN A 272 6.46 -3.08 -28.86
N THR A 273 6.39 -3.08 -27.53
CA THR A 273 7.11 -4.08 -26.76
C THR A 273 6.25 -5.36 -26.71
N ALA A 274 6.84 -6.56 -26.83
CA ALA A 274 6.12 -7.84 -26.61
C ALA A 274 5.48 -7.95 -25.19
N LEU A 275 5.82 -6.96 -24.38
CA LEU A 275 5.36 -6.56 -23.06
C LEU A 275 4.00 -5.86 -23.05
N GLU A 276 3.44 -5.41 -24.19
CA GLU A 276 2.09 -4.83 -24.33
C GLU A 276 0.96 -5.72 -23.79
N ARG A 277 1.17 -7.05 -23.74
CA ARG A 277 0.22 -7.97 -23.08
C ARG A 277 0.19 -7.84 -21.56
N ARG A 278 1.16 -7.13 -20.97
CA ARG A 278 1.22 -6.79 -19.54
C ARG A 278 0.58 -5.43 -19.36
N ARG A 279 -0.73 -5.39 -19.10
CA ARG A 279 -1.41 -4.16 -18.69
C ARG A 279 -0.74 -3.56 -17.44
N GLY A 280 0.06 -2.51 -17.64
CA GLY A 280 0.22 -1.39 -16.71
C GLY A 280 0.96 -1.61 -15.40
N ARG A 281 1.87 -2.57 -15.26
CA ARG A 281 2.75 -2.67 -14.08
C ARG A 281 4.15 -3.18 -14.44
N LEU A 282 5.18 -2.50 -13.95
CA LEU A 282 6.52 -3.08 -13.85
C LEU A 282 6.45 -4.41 -13.08
N PRO A 283 7.41 -5.32 -13.33
CA PRO A 283 7.63 -6.48 -12.48
C PRO A 283 7.58 -6.16 -10.99
N ILE A 284 6.72 -6.83 -10.23
CA ILE A 284 6.60 -6.62 -8.76
C ILE A 284 7.95 -6.86 -8.06
N ASP A 285 8.76 -7.77 -8.61
CA ASP A 285 10.06 -8.14 -8.05
C ASP A 285 11.18 -7.15 -8.36
N LEU A 286 11.01 -6.26 -9.35
CA LEU A 286 12.05 -5.30 -9.73
C LEU A 286 12.33 -4.29 -8.59
N PRO A 287 11.34 -3.57 -8.04
CA PRO A 287 11.56 -2.73 -6.87
C PRO A 287 12.22 -3.48 -5.70
N HIS A 288 11.83 -4.75 -5.49
CA HIS A 288 12.41 -5.57 -4.42
C HIS A 288 13.89 -5.88 -4.67
N ALA A 289 14.25 -6.24 -5.90
CA ALA A 289 15.64 -6.51 -6.28
C ALA A 289 16.54 -5.28 -6.11
N LEU A 290 16.03 -4.09 -6.45
CA LEU A 290 16.76 -2.83 -6.28
C LEU A 290 16.90 -2.45 -4.78
N LEU A 291 15.81 -2.52 -4.00
CA LEU A 291 15.82 -2.08 -2.61
C LEU A 291 16.57 -3.02 -1.65
N ASN A 292 16.82 -4.27 -2.04
CA ASN A 292 17.63 -5.23 -1.28
C ASN A 292 19.15 -5.00 -1.39
N ARG A 293 19.57 -4.02 -2.18
CA ARG A 293 20.95 -3.56 -2.29
C ARG A 293 21.31 -2.62 -1.13
N THR A 294 22.58 -2.64 -0.74
CA THR A 294 23.20 -1.57 0.04
C THR A 294 23.79 -0.55 -0.93
N PRO A 295 23.21 0.66 -1.03
CA PRO A 295 23.79 1.70 -1.87
C PRO A 295 25.18 2.12 -1.39
N GLY A 296 26.01 2.59 -2.32
CA GLY A 296 27.28 3.25 -2.01
C GLY A 296 27.06 4.51 -1.17
N GLU A 297 28.09 4.94 -0.43
CA GLU A 297 28.03 6.14 0.41
C GLU A 297 27.84 7.42 -0.40
N ASP A 298 28.32 7.42 -1.64
CA ASP A 298 28.26 8.49 -2.63
C ASP A 298 26.93 8.56 -3.39
N GLU A 299 26.06 7.56 -3.23
CA GLU A 299 24.78 7.56 -3.92
C GLU A 299 23.78 8.53 -3.31
N ARG A 300 23.35 9.46 -4.15
CA ARG A 300 22.50 10.59 -3.77
C ARG A 300 21.09 10.13 -3.41
N ARG A 301 20.50 10.82 -2.44
CA ARG A 301 19.06 10.77 -2.13
C ARG A 301 18.32 11.83 -2.93
N LEU A 302 17.06 11.56 -3.26
CA LEU A 302 16.17 12.56 -3.85
C LEU A 302 16.00 13.73 -2.88
N LEU A 303 16.11 14.95 -3.40
CA LEU A 303 15.93 16.21 -2.67
C LEU A 303 14.92 17.09 -3.40
N LEU A 304 14.15 17.88 -2.65
CA LEU A 304 13.27 18.86 -3.29
C LEU A 304 14.11 20.01 -3.87
N PRO A 305 13.71 20.60 -5.01
CA PRO A 305 14.18 21.94 -5.37
C PRO A 305 13.78 22.96 -4.30
N ARG A 306 14.55 24.05 -4.12
CA ARG A 306 14.27 25.08 -3.10
C ARG A 306 12.82 25.59 -3.13
N TRP A 307 12.29 25.90 -4.31
CA TRP A 307 10.92 26.40 -4.46
C TRP A 307 9.89 25.41 -3.92
N ALA A 308 10.09 24.11 -4.16
CA ALA A 308 9.19 23.05 -3.73
C ALA A 308 9.29 22.80 -2.22
N ALA A 309 10.51 22.91 -1.67
CA ALA A 309 10.74 22.82 -0.23
C ALA A 309 10.00 23.94 0.53
N GLN A 310 10.06 25.18 0.03
CA GLN A 310 9.35 26.31 0.64
C GLN A 310 7.83 26.10 0.67
N ILE A 311 7.24 25.59 -0.42
CA ILE A 311 5.81 25.27 -0.48
C ILE A 311 5.48 24.10 0.47
N ALA A 312 6.32 23.06 0.47
CA ALA A 312 6.14 21.90 1.35
C ALA A 312 6.20 22.28 2.83
N ASP A 313 7.10 23.17 3.22
CA ASP A 313 7.27 23.64 4.59
C ASP A 313 6.08 24.51 5.02
N ALA A 314 5.60 25.39 4.14
CA ALA A 314 4.38 26.17 4.38
C ALA A 314 3.14 25.28 4.56
N ARG A 315 2.98 24.23 3.72
CA ARG A 315 1.90 23.24 3.87
C ARG A 315 2.06 22.40 5.15
N GLY A 316 3.28 22.03 5.51
CA GLY A 316 3.58 21.34 6.76
C GLY A 316 3.18 22.16 7.99
N ALA A 317 3.48 23.47 7.99
CA ALA A 317 3.04 24.39 9.03
C ALA A 317 1.51 24.51 9.09
N ALA A 318 0.85 24.68 7.95
CA ALA A 318 -0.61 24.75 7.89
C ALA A 318 -1.28 23.48 8.45
N HIS A 319 -0.75 22.29 8.13
CA HIS A 319 -1.26 21.04 8.72
C HIS A 319 -1.04 20.96 10.22
N ALA A 320 0.07 21.47 10.75
CA ALA A 320 0.29 21.54 12.19
C ALA A 320 -0.77 22.45 12.86
N ASP A 321 -1.01 23.63 12.28
CA ASP A 321 -2.03 24.58 12.77
C ASP A 321 -3.44 23.97 12.74
N GLU A 322 -3.81 23.29 11.65
CA GLU A 322 -5.09 22.60 11.49
C GLU A 322 -5.28 21.48 12.53
N ILE A 323 -4.23 20.69 12.80
CA ILE A 323 -4.26 19.61 13.80
C ILE A 323 -4.40 20.20 15.19
N GLU A 324 -3.65 21.24 15.52
CA GLU A 324 -3.74 21.91 16.82
C GLU A 324 -5.13 22.50 17.04
N ALA A 325 -5.69 23.19 16.03
CA ALA A 325 -7.03 23.77 16.08
C ALA A 325 -8.15 22.72 16.19
N SER A 326 -7.91 21.47 15.77
CA SER A 326 -8.89 20.39 15.88
C SER A 326 -9.11 19.90 17.32
N GLY A 327 -8.23 20.24 18.26
CA GLY A 327 -8.35 19.87 19.68
C GLY A 327 -8.14 18.38 19.98
N VAL A 328 -7.71 17.59 19.00
CA VAL A 328 -7.45 16.16 19.15
C VAL A 328 -6.27 15.89 20.09
N ARG A 329 -6.20 14.67 20.61
CA ARG A 329 -5.04 14.23 21.39
C ARG A 329 -3.82 14.07 20.48
N VAL A 330 -2.69 14.67 20.83
CA VAL A 330 -1.43 14.53 20.09
C VAL A 330 -0.38 13.78 20.91
N VAL A 331 0.27 12.80 20.28
CA VAL A 331 1.43 12.07 20.80
C VAL A 331 2.66 12.48 19.99
N GLY A 332 3.61 13.13 20.65
CA GLY A 332 4.78 13.75 20.02
C GLY A 332 4.63 15.26 19.88
N ASP A 333 5.55 15.88 19.14
CA ASP A 333 5.61 17.33 18.93
C ASP A 333 5.25 17.72 17.50
N LEU A 334 4.20 18.54 17.33
CA LEU A 334 3.79 19.07 16.02
C LEU A 334 4.86 19.95 15.37
N ALA A 335 5.85 20.45 16.11
CA ALA A 335 7.02 21.14 15.55
C ALA A 335 7.75 20.29 14.51
N ALA A 336 7.70 18.95 14.60
CA ALA A 336 8.27 18.07 13.58
C ALA A 336 7.59 18.20 12.19
N LEU A 337 6.33 18.63 12.14
CA LEU A 337 5.64 18.93 10.87
C LEU A 337 6.12 20.26 10.25
N ARG A 338 6.65 21.16 11.10
CA ARG A 338 7.22 22.46 10.71
C ARG A 338 8.72 22.38 10.40
N ALA A 339 9.34 21.21 10.58
CA ALA A 339 10.75 21.03 10.30
C ALA A 339 11.05 21.31 8.82
N PRO A 340 12.16 22.01 8.51
CA PRO A 340 12.48 22.40 7.14
C PRO A 340 12.75 21.17 6.26
N SER A 341 12.26 21.21 5.04
CA SER A 341 12.49 20.17 4.04
C SER A 341 13.94 20.18 3.56
N ARG A 342 14.50 18.99 3.35
CA ARG A 342 15.81 18.88 2.70
C ARG A 342 15.66 19.26 1.23
N PHE A 343 16.53 20.14 0.75
CA PHE A 343 16.46 20.67 -0.60
C PHE A 343 17.84 20.73 -1.28
N THR A 344 17.81 20.95 -2.60
CA THR A 344 18.97 21.21 -3.46
C THR A 344 18.73 22.46 -4.32
N GLU A 345 19.81 23.13 -4.70
CA GLU A 345 19.82 24.20 -5.71
C GLU A 345 20.35 23.72 -7.07
N ASP A 346 20.84 22.48 -7.15
CA ASP A 346 21.29 21.88 -8.40
C ASP A 346 20.10 21.21 -9.11
N ASP A 347 19.68 21.80 -10.24
CA ASP A 347 18.60 21.31 -11.10
C ASP A 347 18.88 19.89 -11.63
N GLY A 348 20.16 19.49 -11.75
CA GLY A 348 20.58 18.16 -12.16
C GLY A 348 20.65 17.12 -11.03
N HIS A 349 20.39 17.52 -9.77
CA HIS A 349 20.62 16.66 -8.61
C HIS A 349 19.78 15.37 -8.64
N ASN A 350 18.53 15.46 -9.09
CA ASN A 350 17.59 14.33 -9.09
C ASN A 350 17.66 13.48 -10.37
N VAL A 351 18.65 13.74 -11.24
CA VAL A 351 18.86 12.99 -12.48
C VAL A 351 20.18 12.23 -12.37
N ALA A 352 20.13 10.93 -12.65
CA ALA A 352 21.35 10.13 -12.70
C ALA A 352 22.13 10.42 -14.00
N ALA A 353 23.37 10.86 -13.87
CA ALA A 353 24.28 11.02 -15.01
C ALA A 353 24.90 9.67 -15.45
N ARG A 354 24.97 8.71 -14.53
CA ARG A 354 25.57 7.39 -14.72
C ARG A 354 24.81 6.37 -13.88
N VAL A 355 24.88 5.10 -14.27
CA VAL A 355 24.27 3.99 -13.52
C VAL A 355 25.39 3.09 -12.97
N PRO A 356 25.47 2.89 -11.65
CA PRO A 356 26.39 1.92 -11.06
C PRO A 356 26.20 0.52 -11.64
N VAL A 357 27.31 -0.21 -11.87
CA VAL A 357 27.25 -1.55 -12.49
C VAL A 357 26.47 -2.53 -11.61
N ASP A 358 26.64 -2.47 -10.30
CA ASP A 358 25.89 -3.31 -9.35
C ASP A 358 24.39 -3.04 -9.44
N LEU A 359 23.98 -1.77 -9.61
CA LEU A 359 22.58 -1.39 -9.81
C LEU A 359 22.03 -1.98 -11.12
N ALA A 360 22.78 -1.87 -12.21
CA ALA A 360 22.39 -2.48 -13.49
C ALA A 360 22.25 -4.00 -13.40
N VAL A 361 23.16 -4.68 -12.69
CA VAL A 361 23.08 -6.13 -12.43
C VAL A 361 21.83 -6.47 -11.61
N ARG A 362 21.51 -5.69 -10.57
CA ARG A 362 20.30 -5.91 -9.75
C ARG A 362 19.03 -5.73 -10.57
N ALA A 363 18.97 -4.71 -11.43
CA ALA A 363 17.85 -4.52 -12.35
C ALA A 363 17.68 -5.73 -13.28
N ALA A 364 18.78 -6.22 -13.89
CA ALA A 364 18.75 -7.40 -14.75
C ALA A 364 18.28 -8.66 -14.01
N ILE A 365 18.71 -8.87 -12.76
CA ILE A 365 18.25 -9.98 -11.92
C ILE A 365 16.74 -9.87 -11.65
N GLY A 366 16.25 -8.67 -11.29
CA GLY A 366 14.83 -8.43 -11.06
C GLY A 366 13.96 -8.73 -12.28
N LEU A 367 14.41 -8.27 -13.46
CA LEU A 367 13.74 -8.55 -14.74
C LEU A 367 13.77 -10.04 -15.11
N ALA A 368 14.89 -10.73 -14.87
CA ALA A 368 15.02 -12.17 -15.15
C ALA A 368 14.16 -13.03 -14.21
N ALA A 369 14.10 -12.68 -12.92
CA ALA A 369 13.25 -13.36 -11.94
C ALA A 369 11.76 -13.27 -12.33
N ASP A 370 11.33 -12.08 -12.73
CA ASP A 370 9.99 -11.82 -13.23
C ASP A 370 9.66 -12.64 -14.49
N ALA A 371 10.57 -12.64 -15.47
CA ALA A 371 10.40 -13.41 -16.70
C ALA A 371 10.26 -14.92 -16.41
N ARG A 372 11.03 -15.46 -15.46
CA ARG A 372 10.91 -16.86 -15.03
C ARG A 372 9.57 -17.14 -14.38
N GLN A 373 9.12 -16.30 -13.44
CA GLN A 373 7.85 -16.48 -12.76
C GLN A 373 6.66 -16.45 -13.73
N HIS A 374 6.69 -15.55 -14.71
CA HIS A 374 5.67 -15.48 -15.77
C HIS A 374 5.73 -16.69 -16.71
N GLY A 375 6.93 -17.14 -17.09
CA GLY A 375 7.10 -18.37 -17.88
C GLY A 375 6.51 -19.59 -17.17
N GLU A 376 6.79 -19.73 -15.87
CA GLU A 376 6.21 -20.80 -15.06
C GLU A 376 4.70 -20.68 -14.90
N ALA A 377 4.16 -19.47 -14.69
CA ALA A 377 2.72 -19.24 -14.59
C ALA A 377 2.00 -19.60 -15.89
N ALA A 378 2.52 -19.17 -17.04
CA ALA A 378 1.97 -19.52 -18.35
C ALA A 378 2.02 -21.03 -18.61
N LEU A 379 3.09 -21.71 -18.20
CA LEU A 379 3.18 -23.18 -18.28
C LEU A 379 2.17 -23.88 -17.36
N ARG A 380 1.94 -23.36 -16.14
CA ARG A 380 0.91 -23.89 -15.22
C ARG A 380 -0.50 -23.68 -15.76
N GLU A 381 -0.78 -22.52 -16.34
CA GLU A 381 -2.08 -22.22 -16.96
C GLU A 381 -2.34 -23.12 -18.17
N GLN A 382 -1.34 -23.33 -19.03
CA GLN A 382 -1.43 -24.29 -20.13
C GLN A 382 -1.61 -25.74 -19.63
N ALA A 383 -0.95 -26.12 -18.53
CA ALA A 383 -1.12 -27.45 -17.93
C ALA A 383 -2.52 -27.63 -17.32
N ALA A 384 -3.04 -26.62 -16.64
CA ALA A 384 -4.40 -26.61 -16.07
C ALA A 384 -5.47 -26.65 -17.17
N SER A 385 -5.32 -25.83 -18.22
CA SER A 385 -6.21 -25.85 -19.39
C SER A 385 -6.20 -27.19 -20.13
N ARG A 386 -5.06 -27.89 -20.16
CA ARG A 386 -4.96 -29.26 -20.71
C ARG A 386 -5.55 -30.33 -19.80
N ALA A 387 -5.56 -30.10 -18.48
CA ALA A 387 -6.15 -31.02 -17.51
C ALA A 387 -7.68 -30.89 -17.42
N ASP A 388 -8.21 -29.67 -17.59
CA ASP A 388 -9.65 -29.39 -17.66
C ASP A 388 -10.26 -29.71 -19.04
N ALA A 389 -9.43 -29.94 -20.06
CA ALA A 389 -9.91 -30.49 -21.31
C ALA A 389 -10.31 -31.96 -21.08
N THR A 390 -11.61 -32.21 -20.94
CA THR A 390 -12.21 -33.55 -20.91
C THR A 390 -11.62 -34.38 -22.06
N PRO A 391 -11.14 -35.61 -21.85
CA PRO A 391 -10.66 -36.43 -22.95
C PRO A 391 -11.84 -36.62 -23.92
N GLU A 392 -11.77 -36.00 -25.10
CA GLU A 392 -12.71 -36.30 -26.17
C GLU A 392 -12.60 -37.79 -26.45
N HIS A 393 -13.65 -38.55 -26.07
CA HIS A 393 -13.82 -39.90 -26.58
C HIS A 393 -13.71 -39.84 -28.10
N PRO A 394 -12.89 -40.71 -28.73
CA PRO A 394 -12.76 -40.70 -30.18
C PRO A 394 -14.13 -40.97 -30.79
N ARG A 395 -14.76 -39.95 -31.36
CA ARG A 395 -15.98 -40.12 -32.17
C ARG A 395 -15.64 -41.10 -33.28
N SER A 396 -16.49 -42.11 -33.46
CA SER A 396 -16.37 -43.09 -34.55
C SER A 396 -16.25 -42.35 -35.88
N LEU A 397 -15.42 -42.88 -36.78
CA LEU A 397 -15.15 -42.30 -38.10
C LEU A 397 -16.38 -42.28 -39.04
N ASP A 398 -17.49 -42.85 -38.60
CA ASP A 398 -18.72 -42.99 -39.40
C ASP A 398 -19.61 -41.74 -39.40
N ASP A 399 -19.42 -40.80 -38.45
CA ASP A 399 -20.23 -39.57 -38.33
C ASP A 399 -19.50 -38.28 -38.78
N ALA A 400 -18.29 -38.39 -39.30
CA ALA A 400 -17.51 -37.22 -39.69
C ALA A 400 -17.88 -36.75 -41.11
N SER A 401 -18.31 -35.50 -41.25
CA SER A 401 -18.53 -34.90 -42.56
C SER A 401 -17.21 -34.82 -43.35
N GLY A 402 -17.24 -34.95 -44.68
CA GLY A 402 -16.02 -34.97 -45.51
C GLY A 402 -15.09 -33.76 -45.32
N ARG A 403 -15.62 -32.61 -44.87
CA ARG A 403 -14.83 -31.42 -44.50
C ARG A 403 -14.03 -31.61 -43.20
N GLU A 404 -14.56 -32.33 -42.23
CA GLU A 404 -13.90 -32.59 -40.95
C GLU A 404 -12.76 -33.60 -41.09
N LEU A 405 -12.92 -34.60 -41.97
CA LEU A 405 -11.85 -35.54 -42.31
C LEU A 405 -10.68 -34.85 -43.02
N VAL A 406 -10.97 -33.93 -43.95
CA VAL A 406 -9.94 -33.13 -44.64
C VAL A 406 -9.23 -32.18 -43.66
N ALA A 407 -9.98 -31.52 -42.76
CA ALA A 407 -9.39 -30.66 -41.73
C ALA A 407 -8.57 -31.44 -40.68
N GLY A 408 -8.96 -32.68 -40.38
CA GLY A 408 -8.23 -33.60 -39.52
C GLY A 408 -6.92 -34.08 -40.16
N ALA A 409 -6.97 -34.47 -41.44
CA ALA A 409 -5.79 -34.89 -42.21
C ALA A 409 -4.79 -33.74 -42.40
N ALA A 410 -5.26 -32.53 -42.70
CA ALA A 410 -4.42 -31.34 -42.83
C ALA A 410 -3.70 -30.99 -41.51
N ARG A 411 -4.39 -31.09 -40.37
CA ARG A 411 -3.78 -30.88 -39.03
C ARG A 411 -2.72 -31.93 -38.71
N ARG A 412 -2.98 -33.21 -39.00
CA ARG A 412 -2.01 -34.30 -38.77
C ARG A 412 -0.78 -34.18 -39.69
N LEU A 413 -0.97 -33.74 -40.94
CA LEU A 413 0.14 -33.46 -41.87
C LEU A 413 0.98 -32.26 -41.41
N ALA A 414 0.34 -31.18 -40.94
CA ALA A 414 1.04 -30.01 -40.40
C ALA A 414 1.83 -30.34 -39.13
N ASP A 415 1.31 -31.22 -38.26
CA ASP A 415 2.02 -31.66 -37.06
C ASP A 415 3.18 -32.61 -37.39
N ARG A 416 3.02 -33.49 -38.39
CA ARG A 416 4.11 -34.34 -38.86
C ARG A 416 5.22 -33.53 -39.52
N ALA A 417 4.87 -32.51 -40.31
CA ALA A 417 5.82 -31.56 -40.90
C ALA A 417 6.59 -30.77 -39.82
N ARG A 418 5.90 -30.30 -38.76
CA ARG A 418 6.53 -29.60 -37.63
C ARG A 418 7.50 -30.50 -36.84
N ARG A 419 7.16 -31.77 -36.62
CA ARG A 419 8.04 -32.74 -35.93
C ARG A 419 9.27 -33.08 -36.77
N LEU A 420 9.11 -33.23 -38.09
CA LEU A 420 10.24 -33.46 -39.00
C LEU A 420 11.17 -32.23 -39.09
N ALA A 421 10.62 -31.02 -39.13
CA ALA A 421 11.38 -29.77 -39.07
C ALA A 421 12.13 -29.58 -37.74
N GLY A 422 11.51 -29.98 -36.61
CA GLY A 422 12.16 -29.99 -35.29
C GLY A 422 13.28 -31.02 -35.16
N GLY A 423 13.13 -32.19 -35.80
CA GLY A 423 14.16 -33.22 -35.86
C GLY A 423 15.38 -32.81 -36.70
N ALA A 424 15.17 -32.13 -37.82
CA ALA A 424 16.24 -31.60 -38.67
C ALA A 424 17.05 -30.50 -37.97
N ARG A 425 16.39 -29.58 -37.24
CA ARG A 425 17.06 -28.55 -36.43
C ARG A 425 17.88 -29.10 -35.25
N ARG A 426 17.49 -30.25 -34.69
CA ARG A 426 18.28 -30.94 -33.64
C ARG A 426 19.50 -31.68 -34.20
N ARG A 427 19.47 -32.18 -35.43
CA ARG A 427 20.63 -32.80 -36.08
C ARG A 427 21.67 -31.76 -36.52
N LEU A 428 21.24 -30.59 -37.00
CA LEU A 428 22.13 -29.50 -37.41
C LEU A 428 22.86 -28.82 -36.23
N ARG A 429 22.34 -28.91 -34.99
CA ARG A 429 23.01 -28.38 -33.78
C ARG A 429 24.01 -29.33 -33.13
N ARG A 430 24.17 -30.56 -33.63
CA ARG A 430 25.13 -31.55 -33.09
C ARG A 430 26.43 -31.65 -33.89
N HIS A 431 26.55 -30.92 -35.00
CA HIS A 431 27.74 -30.87 -35.86
C HIS A 431 28.11 -29.42 -36.27
N GLY A 432 27.89 -28.46 -35.38
CA GLY A 432 28.33 -27.07 -35.55
C GLY A 432 29.15 -26.63 -34.35
#